data_AF-A0A2W5ZRP5-F1
#
_entry.id   AF-A0A2W5ZRP5-F1
#
_cell.length_a   1.000
_cell.length_b   1.000
_cell.length_c   1.000
_cell.angle_alpha   90.00
_cell.angle_beta   90.00
_cell.angle_gamma   90.00
#
_symmetry.space_group_name_H-M   'P 1'
#
loop_
_entity.id
_entity.type
_entity.pdbx_description
1 polymer ?
#
loop_
_entity_poly.entity_id
_entity_poly.type
_entity_poly.pdbx_seq_one_letter_code
_entity_poly.pdbx_strand_id
1 'polypeptide(L)'
;MEPITRAKVNAIIADAHAHGIELMVFETYCSEERQRSLFEQGASQLRKVGVHHYGLAADLVKNINGEPSWKGDFSFLGHLARQHGLISGIDWGNPSVHHTFVDSDHVQRVTVGRQAKLFSGAWYPDDDYDPYKDGAS
;
A
#
# COMPACT_ATOMS: atom_id res chain seq x y z
N MET A 1 -3.16 -3.64 11.04
CA MET A 1 -3.91 -2.86 10.02
C MET A 1 -5.07 -2.11 10.67
N GLU A 2 -5.13 -0.82 10.38
CA GLU A 2 -6.16 0.15 10.79
C GLU A 2 -7.55 -0.23 10.19
N PRO A 3 -8.68 -0.03 10.89
CA PRO A 3 -10.00 -0.48 10.44
C PRO A 3 -10.44 0.02 9.06
N ILE A 4 -10.26 1.30 8.74
CA ILE A 4 -10.66 1.88 7.45
C ILE A 4 -9.74 1.38 6.33
N THR A 5 -8.42 1.32 6.55
CA THR A 5 -7.49 0.66 5.62
C THR A 5 -7.90 -0.78 5.35
N ARG A 6 -8.25 -1.55 6.39
CA ARG A 6 -8.70 -2.94 6.25
C ARG A 6 -9.97 -3.05 5.42
N ALA A 7 -10.96 -2.19 5.68
CA ALA A 7 -12.20 -2.19 4.91
C ALA A 7 -11.96 -1.94 3.42
N LYS A 8 -11.09 -0.97 3.09
CA LYS A 8 -10.70 -0.65 1.71
C LYS A 8 -9.92 -1.78 1.05
N VAL A 9 -8.96 -2.39 1.75
CA VAL A 9 -8.21 -3.55 1.25
C VAL A 9 -9.14 -4.73 0.97
N ASN A 10 -10.07 -5.03 1.87
CA ASN A 10 -11.06 -6.09 1.65
C ASN A 10 -11.96 -5.79 0.44
N ALA A 11 -12.33 -4.53 0.21
CA ALA A 11 -13.10 -4.14 -0.96
C ALA A 11 -12.32 -4.38 -2.26
N ILE A 12 -11.02 -4.06 -2.30
CA ILE A 12 -10.14 -4.36 -3.44
C ILE A 12 -10.09 -5.86 -3.72
N ILE A 13 -9.92 -6.69 -2.68
CA ILE A 13 -9.87 -8.16 -2.82
C ILE A 13 -11.20 -8.69 -3.37
N ALA A 14 -12.32 -8.21 -2.84
CA ALA A 14 -13.65 -8.61 -3.31
C ALA A 14 -13.89 -8.22 -4.77
N ASP A 15 -13.45 -7.03 -5.19
CA ASP A 15 -13.60 -6.56 -6.56
C ASP A 15 -12.67 -7.32 -7.53
N ALA A 16 -11.41 -7.54 -7.13
CA ALA A 16 -10.50 -8.39 -7.89
C ALA A 16 -11.06 -9.80 -8.11
N HIS A 17 -11.65 -10.40 -7.08
CA HIS A 17 -12.32 -11.70 -7.17
C HIS A 17 -13.51 -11.66 -8.14
N ALA A 18 -14.32 -10.60 -8.14
CA ALA A 18 -15.40 -10.41 -9.11
C ALA A 18 -14.90 -10.36 -10.56
N HIS A 19 -13.64 -9.97 -10.77
CA HIS A 19 -12.93 -9.99 -12.04
C HIS A 19 -12.10 -11.25 -12.31
N GLY A 20 -12.23 -12.30 -11.47
CA GLY A 20 -11.53 -13.58 -11.63
C GLY A 20 -10.05 -13.55 -11.22
N ILE A 21 -9.65 -12.58 -10.41
CA ILE A 21 -8.30 -12.45 -9.87
C ILE A 21 -8.36 -12.74 -8.38
N GLU A 22 -7.80 -13.87 -7.97
CA GLU A 22 -7.64 -14.22 -6.56
C GLU A 22 -6.47 -13.46 -5.95
N LEU A 23 -6.73 -12.68 -4.90
CA LEU A 23 -5.72 -11.96 -4.13
C LEU A 23 -5.64 -12.49 -2.70
N MET A 24 -4.46 -12.37 -2.11
CA MET A 24 -4.27 -12.54 -0.69
C MET A 24 -3.38 -11.44 -0.13
N VAL A 25 -3.60 -11.13 1.15
CA VAL A 25 -2.78 -10.18 1.90
C VAL A 25 -1.49 -10.87 2.32
N PHE A 26 -0.34 -10.33 1.88
CA PHE A 26 0.98 -10.86 2.21
C PHE A 26 1.58 -10.16 3.43
N GLU A 27 1.61 -8.83 3.42
CA GLU A 27 2.17 -8.02 4.51
C GLU A 27 1.21 -6.90 4.93
N THR A 28 1.09 -6.68 6.24
CA THR A 28 0.18 -5.66 6.82
C THR A 28 0.80 -4.84 7.95
N TYR A 29 2.00 -5.23 8.38
CA TYR A 29 2.73 -4.62 9.48
C TYR A 29 4.20 -5.03 9.38
N CYS A 30 5.08 -4.03 9.46
CA CYS A 30 6.52 -4.21 9.63
C CYS A 30 6.93 -3.56 10.95
N SER A 31 7.52 -4.34 11.86
CA SER A 31 8.04 -3.82 13.13
C SER A 31 9.29 -2.96 12.89
N GLU A 32 9.60 -2.06 13.82
CA GLU A 32 10.84 -1.27 13.75
C GLU A 32 12.09 -2.15 13.67
N GLU A 33 12.09 -3.26 14.41
CA GLU A 33 13.18 -4.23 14.43
C GLU A 33 13.36 -4.92 13.07
N ARG A 34 12.24 -5.34 12.44
CA ARG A 34 12.26 -5.95 11.12
C ARG A 34 12.70 -4.94 10.06
N GLN A 35 12.19 -3.71 10.11
CA GLN A 35 12.57 -2.66 9.17
C GLN A 35 14.07 -2.34 9.27
N ARG A 36 14.60 -2.22 10.50
CA ARG A 36 16.03 -2.02 10.74
C ARG A 36 16.85 -3.17 10.14
N SER A 37 16.43 -4.41 10.36
CA SER A 37 17.09 -5.59 9.77
C SER A 37 17.07 -5.57 8.24
N LEU A 38 15.94 -5.19 7.61
CA LEU A 38 15.83 -5.10 6.14
C LEU A 38 16.73 -3.99 5.56
N PHE A 39 16.82 -2.85 6.26
CA PHE A 39 17.71 -1.76 5.87
C PHE A 39 19.18 -2.16 6.00
N GLU A 40 19.57 -2.82 7.10
CA GLU A 40 20.93 -3.32 7.33
C GLU A 40 21.35 -4.36 6.29
N GLN A 41 20.41 -5.14 5.76
CA GLN A 41 20.63 -6.12 4.68
C GLN A 41 20.60 -5.49 3.27
N GLY A 42 20.30 -4.19 3.14
CA GLY A 42 20.14 -3.52 1.85
C GLY A 42 18.84 -3.85 1.10
N ALA A 43 17.92 -4.59 1.73
CA ALA A 43 16.62 -4.95 1.16
C ALA A 43 15.58 -3.81 1.23
N SER A 44 15.86 -2.74 1.98
CA SER A 44 15.05 -1.53 2.01
C SER A 44 15.91 -0.27 2.04
N GLN A 45 15.46 0.81 1.40
CA GLN A 45 16.08 2.13 1.50
C GLN A 45 15.61 2.93 2.73
N LEU A 46 14.57 2.46 3.43
CA LEU A 46 13.99 3.13 4.58
C LEU A 46 14.67 2.68 5.88
N ARG A 47 15.40 3.59 6.53
CA ARG A 47 16.06 3.34 7.83
C ARG A 47 15.09 3.32 9.01
N LYS A 48 13.90 3.92 8.85
CA LYS A 48 12.79 3.92 9.81
C LYS A 48 11.59 3.21 9.21
N VAL A 49 10.61 2.88 10.04
CA VAL A 49 9.36 2.25 9.61
C VAL A 49 8.60 3.07 8.57
N GLY A 50 8.10 2.37 7.55
CA GLY A 50 7.20 2.92 6.54
C GLY A 50 5.73 2.86 6.97
N VAL A 51 4.83 3.11 6.02
CA VAL A 51 3.38 3.22 6.25
C VAL A 51 2.75 1.95 6.84
N HIS A 52 3.32 0.77 6.54
CA HIS A 52 2.97 -0.53 7.12
C HIS A 52 2.94 -0.53 8.66
N HIS A 53 3.89 0.16 9.30
CA HIS A 53 3.95 0.20 10.77
C HIS A 53 2.76 0.91 11.41
N TYR A 54 2.20 1.88 10.70
CA TYR A 54 1.02 2.63 11.13
C TYR A 54 -0.28 1.89 10.84
N GLY A 55 -0.21 0.69 10.24
CA GLY A 55 -1.35 -0.11 9.83
C GLY A 55 -2.09 0.48 8.63
N LEU A 56 -1.47 1.40 7.91
CA LEU A 56 -2.08 2.20 6.83
C LEU A 56 -1.68 1.71 5.42
N ALA A 57 -1.00 0.57 5.33
CA ALA A 57 -0.60 -0.05 4.07
C ALA A 57 -0.78 -1.57 4.13
N ALA A 58 -0.82 -2.19 2.94
CA ALA A 58 -0.85 -3.63 2.75
C ALA A 58 -0.17 -3.99 1.43
N ASP A 59 0.48 -5.15 1.41
CA ASP A 59 1.00 -5.75 0.17
C ASP A 59 0.07 -6.89 -0.24
N LEU A 60 -0.39 -6.85 -1.49
CA LEU A 60 -1.38 -7.76 -2.06
C LEU A 60 -0.75 -8.57 -3.19
N VAL A 61 -0.71 -9.88 -3.02
CA VAL A 61 -0.15 -10.82 -3.99
C VAL A 61 -1.26 -11.68 -4.58
N LYS A 62 -1.02 -12.23 -5.77
CA LYS A 62 -1.96 -13.20 -6.35
C LYS A 62 -1.93 -14.47 -5.53
N ASN A 63 -3.11 -15.04 -5.31
CA ASN A 63 -3.28 -16.33 -4.66
C ASN A 63 -3.44 -17.40 -5.73
N ILE A 64 -2.41 -18.21 -5.93
CA ILE A 64 -2.42 -19.31 -6.90
C ILE A 64 -2.51 -20.63 -6.12
N ASN A 65 -3.73 -21.17 -6.03
CA ASN A 65 -4.02 -22.41 -5.31
C ASN A 65 -3.59 -22.41 -3.82
N GLY A 66 -3.74 -21.28 -3.14
CA GLY A 66 -3.36 -21.09 -1.73
C GLY A 66 -1.96 -20.51 -1.53
N GLU A 67 -1.15 -20.42 -2.60
CA GLU A 67 0.24 -19.96 -2.52
C GLU A 67 0.40 -18.51 -3.04
N PRO A 68 1.22 -17.68 -2.37
CA PRO A 68 1.47 -16.31 -2.80
C PRO A 68 2.29 -16.25 -4.10
N SER A 69 1.92 -15.34 -5.01
CA SER A 69 2.64 -15.12 -6.26
C SER A 69 2.76 -13.64 -6.62
N TRP A 70 4.01 -13.19 -6.82
CA TRP A 70 4.38 -11.87 -7.36
C TRP A 70 4.47 -11.85 -8.89
N LYS A 71 4.13 -12.96 -9.56
CA LYS A 71 4.30 -13.08 -11.01
C LYS A 71 3.14 -12.44 -11.79
N GLY A 72 3.48 -11.94 -12.97
CA GLY A 72 2.52 -11.41 -13.94
C GLY A 72 2.18 -9.94 -13.72
N ASP A 73 1.14 -9.47 -14.41
CA ASP A 73 0.75 -8.06 -14.40
C ASP A 73 -0.07 -7.70 -13.16
N PHE A 74 0.24 -6.55 -12.55
CA PHE A 74 -0.44 -5.95 -11.41
C PHE A 74 -1.10 -4.60 -11.76
N SER A 75 -1.12 -4.18 -13.02
CA SER A 75 -1.73 -2.91 -13.46
C SER A 75 -3.19 -2.73 -13.02
N PHE A 76 -3.94 -3.83 -12.87
CA PHE A 76 -5.30 -3.82 -12.32
C PHE A 76 -5.34 -3.26 -10.89
N LEU A 77 -4.31 -3.50 -10.08
CA LEU A 77 -4.26 -3.08 -8.68
C LEU A 77 -4.21 -1.56 -8.56
N GLY A 78 -3.53 -0.87 -9.49
CA GLY A 78 -3.55 0.60 -9.55
C GLY A 78 -4.97 1.16 -9.71
N HIS A 79 -5.75 0.56 -10.60
CA HIS A 79 -7.14 0.97 -10.85
C HIS A 79 -8.04 0.68 -9.64
N LEU A 80 -7.96 -0.54 -9.09
CA LEU A 80 -8.76 -0.93 -7.93
C LEU A 80 -8.42 -0.13 -6.68
N ALA A 81 -7.12 0.11 -6.43
CA ALA A 81 -6.67 0.93 -5.30
C ALA A 81 -7.30 2.32 -5.39
N ARG A 82 -7.19 2.99 -6.54
CA ARG A 82 -7.77 4.30 -6.76
C ARG A 82 -9.29 4.30 -6.58
N GLN A 83 -9.98 3.32 -7.14
CA GLN A 83 -11.44 3.17 -7.02
C GLN A 83 -11.89 3.09 -5.55
N HIS A 84 -11.13 2.40 -4.70
CA HIS A 84 -11.42 2.26 -3.28
C HIS A 84 -10.73 3.33 -2.40
N GLY A 85 -10.14 4.36 -3.00
CA GLY A 85 -9.52 5.48 -2.31
C GLY A 85 -8.29 5.06 -1.50
N LEU A 86 -7.45 4.21 -2.07
CA LEU A 86 -6.07 3.92 -1.68
C LEU A 86 -5.12 4.29 -2.82
N ILE A 87 -3.88 4.56 -2.47
CA ILE A 87 -2.78 4.79 -3.40
C ILE A 87 -2.12 3.46 -3.71
N SER A 88 -1.79 3.21 -4.97
CA SER A 88 -0.95 2.07 -5.36
C SER A 88 0.51 2.49 -5.47
N GLY A 89 1.43 1.59 -5.10
CA GLY A 89 2.86 1.77 -5.35
C GLY A 89 3.26 1.70 -6.83
N ILE A 90 2.31 1.39 -7.73
CA ILE A 90 2.54 1.46 -9.19
C ILE A 90 2.76 2.91 -9.65
N ASP A 91 1.93 3.83 -9.15
CA ASP A 91 1.89 5.22 -9.60
C ASP A 91 1.98 6.24 -8.46
N TRP A 92 2.05 5.78 -7.20
CA TRP A 92 2.06 6.61 -6.00
C TRP A 92 0.95 7.68 -5.96
N GLY A 93 -0.19 7.39 -6.61
CA GLY A 93 -1.35 8.27 -6.68
C GLY A 93 -1.33 9.23 -7.88
N ASN A 94 -0.29 9.18 -8.72
CA ASN A 94 -0.12 10.06 -9.87
C ASN A 94 0.23 9.28 -11.16
N PRO A 95 -0.77 8.74 -11.87
CA PRO A 95 -0.55 7.94 -13.09
C PRO A 95 0.06 8.72 -14.26
N SER A 96 0.07 10.07 -14.19
CA SER A 96 0.67 10.92 -15.22
C SER A 96 2.15 11.20 -14.98
N VAL A 97 2.70 10.81 -13.83
CA VAL A 97 4.11 11.01 -13.47
C VAL A 97 4.85 9.69 -13.61
N HIS A 98 6.03 9.73 -14.22
CA HIS A 98 6.91 8.57 -14.26
C HIS A 98 7.66 8.45 -12.93
N HIS A 99 7.50 7.30 -12.26
CA HIS A 99 8.18 6.98 -11.01
C HIS A 99 9.32 5.98 -11.26
N THR A 100 10.50 6.26 -10.71
CA THR A 100 11.65 5.35 -10.77
C THR A 100 11.57 4.20 -9.77
N PHE A 101 10.73 4.35 -8.74
CA PHE A 101 10.42 3.32 -7.77
C PHE A 101 8.97 2.87 -7.97
N VAL A 102 8.79 1.61 -8.35
CA VAL A 102 7.49 0.99 -8.59
C VAL A 102 7.38 -0.20 -7.64
N ASP A 103 6.36 -0.18 -6.80
CA ASP A 103 6.07 -1.21 -5.80
C ASP A 103 4.68 -1.79 -6.09
N SER A 104 4.63 -2.76 -7.00
CA SER A 104 3.41 -3.06 -7.75
C SER A 104 2.34 -3.82 -6.96
N ASP A 105 2.72 -4.52 -5.90
CA ASP A 105 1.83 -5.21 -4.96
C ASP A 105 1.41 -4.31 -3.78
N HIS A 106 1.99 -3.12 -3.66
CA HIS A 106 1.75 -2.22 -2.55
C HIS A 106 0.52 -1.34 -2.72
N VAL A 107 -0.26 -1.21 -1.64
CA VAL A 107 -1.30 -0.18 -1.49
C VAL A 107 -1.20 0.53 -0.14
N GLN A 108 -1.46 1.84 -0.12
CA GLN A 108 -1.45 2.63 1.10
C GLN A 108 -2.53 3.71 1.15
N ARG A 109 -2.96 4.06 2.36
CA ARG A 109 -3.99 5.08 2.58
C ARG A 109 -3.44 6.49 2.37
N VAL A 110 -2.17 6.74 2.70
CA VAL A 110 -1.58 8.08 2.84
C VAL A 110 -0.74 8.47 1.62
N THR A 111 -0.73 9.73 1.18
CA THR A 111 0.12 10.18 0.07
C THR A 111 1.60 10.24 0.43
N VAL A 112 2.49 10.23 -0.57
CA VAL A 112 3.93 10.41 -0.36
C VAL A 112 4.20 11.74 0.35
N GLY A 113 3.55 12.84 -0.06
CA GLY A 113 3.63 14.14 0.60
C GLY A 113 3.23 14.18 2.08
N ARG A 114 2.41 13.23 2.55
CA ARG A 114 1.99 13.13 3.97
C ARG A 114 2.87 12.24 4.83
N GLN A 115 3.71 11.39 4.24
CA GLN A 115 4.53 10.42 4.99
C GLN A 115 5.41 11.09 6.05
N ALA A 116 6.02 12.23 5.75
CA ALA A 116 6.87 12.93 6.71
C ALA A 116 6.13 13.34 8.00
N LYS A 117 4.87 13.78 7.90
CA LYS A 117 4.04 14.16 9.05
C LYS A 117 3.50 12.94 9.79
N LEU A 118 3.18 11.87 9.07
CA LEU A 118 2.84 10.58 9.68
C LEU A 118 4.01 10.05 10.52
N PHE A 119 5.22 10.03 9.93
CA PHE A 119 6.41 9.46 10.56
C PHE A 119 6.94 10.28 11.74
N SER A 120 6.59 11.57 11.82
CA SER A 120 6.90 12.41 12.98
C SER A 120 5.83 12.36 14.07
N GLY A 121 4.70 11.68 13.83
CA GLY A 121 3.54 11.68 14.73
C GLY A 121 2.77 13.01 14.74
N ALA A 122 3.10 13.95 13.85
CA ALA A 122 2.42 15.25 13.77
C ALA A 122 1.02 15.15 13.15
N TRP A 123 0.70 14.04 12.49
CA TRP A 123 -0.57 13.83 11.80
C TRP A 123 -0.87 12.34 11.62
N TYR A 124 -2.15 11.99 11.64
CA TYR A 124 -2.67 10.66 11.30
C TYR A 124 -4.01 10.85 10.54
N PRO A 125 -4.34 10.06 9.50
CA PRO A 125 -5.60 10.21 8.78
C PRO A 125 -6.79 9.90 9.68
N ASP A 126 -7.79 10.78 9.69
CA ASP A 126 -9.12 10.49 10.26
C ASP A 126 -9.90 9.54 9.34
N ASP A 127 -11.10 9.10 9.74
CA ASP A 127 -11.91 8.14 8.98
C ASP A 127 -12.36 8.66 7.60
N ASP A 128 -12.55 9.97 7.48
CA ASP A 128 -13.05 10.64 6.26
C ASP A 128 -11.94 11.03 5.27
N TYR A 129 -10.66 10.82 5.63
CA TYR A 129 -9.52 11.15 4.81
C TYR A 129 -9.55 10.45 3.43
N ASP A 130 -9.38 11.27 2.37
CA ASP A 130 -9.28 10.87 0.97
C ASP A 130 -7.96 11.35 0.36
N PRO A 131 -7.02 10.44 0.01
CA PRO A 131 -5.73 10.81 -0.54
C PRO A 131 -5.81 11.58 -1.86
N TYR A 132 -6.91 11.46 -2.61
CA TYR A 132 -7.10 12.15 -3.89
C TYR A 132 -7.71 13.54 -3.74
N LYS A 133 -8.11 13.93 -2.51
CA LYS A 133 -8.62 15.28 -2.18
C LYS A 133 -7.71 16.06 -1.24
N ASP A 134 -6.75 15.40 -0.61
CA ASP A 134 -5.87 15.98 0.41
C ASP A 134 -4.92 17.08 -0.12
N GLY A 135 -4.69 17.14 -1.44
CA GLY A 135 -3.87 18.16 -2.09
C GLY A 135 -2.36 18.08 -1.81
N ALA A 136 -1.93 17.14 -0.95
CA ALA A 136 -0.52 16.83 -0.74
C ALA A 136 -0.08 15.72 -1.70
N SER A 137 0.46 16.12 -2.85
CA SER A 137 1.16 15.23 -3.79
C SER A 137 2.56 14.90 -3.28
#